data_AF-A0A1F8EDC0-F1
#
_entry.id   AF-A0A1F8EDC0-F1
#
_cell.length_a   1.000
_cell.length_b   1.000
_cell.length_c   1.000
_cell.angle_alpha   90.00
_cell.angle_beta   90.00
_cell.angle_gamma   90.00
#
_symmetry.space_group_name_H-M   'P 1'
#
loop_
_entity.id
_entity.type
_entity.pdbx_description
1 polymer ?
#
loop_
_entity_poly.entity_id
_entity_poly.type
_entity_poly.pdbx_seq_one_letter_code
_entity_poly.pdbx_strand_id
1 'polypeptide(L)'
;MVRFLARILGNSVALYAASWLVAGFSFTGGIKEYAIAGVALGLLNTAVKPILKFISFPVIILTLGLFMIVINALLLWLVDYIFDFILINDIMSLVWATIVITVVNIIISTLTKTID
;
A
#
# COMPACT_ATOMS: atom_id res chain seq x y z
N MET A 1 14.07 9.31 -11.05
CA MET A 1 14.67 8.08 -10.49
C MET A 1 14.58 8.02 -8.96
N VAL A 2 15.15 8.99 -8.22
CA VAL A 2 15.18 8.99 -6.75
C VAL A 2 13.79 8.92 -6.10
N ARG A 3 12.79 9.65 -6.63
CA ARG A 3 11.41 9.61 -6.13
C ARG A 3 10.75 8.22 -6.21
N PHE A 4 11.05 7.46 -7.27
CA PHE A 4 10.50 6.11 -7.45
C PHE A 4 11.13 5.12 -6.47
N LEU A 5 12.45 5.20 -6.27
CA LEU A 5 13.17 4.41 -5.27
C LEU A 5 12.70 4.71 -3.85
N ALA A 6 12.52 5.99 -3.49
CA ALA A 6 11.98 6.40 -2.20
C ALA A 6 10.56 5.86 -1.98
N ARG A 7 9.73 5.81 -3.04
CA ARG A 7 8.39 5.25 -2.99
C ARG A 7 8.40 3.74 -2.78
N ILE A 8 9.30 3.01 -3.44
CA ILE A 8 9.45 1.56 -3.24
C ILE A 8 9.92 1.27 -1.81
N LEU A 9 10.94 1.96 -1.34
CA LEU A 9 11.46 1.79 0.02
C LEU A 9 10.40 2.15 1.06
N GLY A 10 9.69 3.27 0.87
CA GLY A 10 8.57 3.68 1.73
C GLY A 10 7.47 2.62 1.81
N ASN A 11 7.04 2.08 0.66
CA ASN A 11 6.05 1.01 0.63
C ASN A 11 6.55 -0.28 1.30
N SER A 12 7.83 -0.63 1.14
CA SER A 12 8.44 -1.80 1.80
C SER A 12 8.40 -1.66 3.33
N VAL A 13 8.79 -0.48 3.84
CA VAL A 13 8.77 -0.17 5.28
C VAL A 13 7.33 -0.12 5.80
N ALA A 14 6.40 0.43 5.02
CA ALA A 14 5.00 0.49 5.37
C ALA A 14 4.35 -0.91 5.46
N LEU A 15 4.66 -1.80 4.52
CA LEU A 15 4.25 -3.22 4.57
C LEU A 15 4.82 -3.93 5.79
N TYR A 16 6.10 -3.73 6.08
CA TYR A 16 6.75 -4.29 7.26
C TYR A 16 6.06 -3.83 8.55
N ALA A 17 5.82 -2.52 8.69
CA ALA A 17 5.10 -1.95 9.82
C ALA A 17 3.67 -2.49 9.93
N ALA A 18 2.94 -2.59 8.81
CA ALA A 18 1.59 -3.14 8.79
C ALA A 18 1.55 -4.61 9.20
N SER A 19 2.56 -5.39 8.83
CA SER A 19 2.66 -6.80 9.22
C SER A 19 2.83 -7.02 10.72
N TRP A 20 3.37 -6.01 11.42
CA TRP A 20 3.54 -6.09 12.88
C TRP A 20 2.36 -5.47 13.64
N LEU A 21 1.70 -4.46 13.06
CA LEU A 21 0.65 -3.68 13.73
C LEU A 21 -0.76 -4.23 13.50
N VAL A 22 -0.99 -5.02 12.45
CA VAL A 22 -2.34 -5.46 12.07
C VAL A 22 -2.52 -6.95 12.34
N ALA A 23 -3.35 -7.26 13.34
CA ALA A 23 -3.82 -8.61 13.58
C ALA A 23 -4.58 -9.13 12.35
N GLY A 24 -4.12 -10.25 11.77
CA GLY A 24 -4.67 -10.84 10.55
C GLY A 24 -3.94 -10.48 9.25
N PHE A 25 -2.87 -9.67 9.31
CA PHE A 25 -1.88 -9.56 8.24
C PHE A 25 -0.70 -10.48 8.57
N SER A 26 -0.60 -11.60 7.85
CA SER A 26 0.50 -12.55 8.01
C SER A 26 1.49 -12.36 6.88
N PHE A 27 2.77 -12.27 7.21
CA PHE A 27 3.85 -12.18 6.23
C PHE A 27 4.84 -13.31 6.49
N THR A 28 5.09 -14.15 5.49
CA THR A 28 5.99 -15.31 5.60
C THR A 28 7.21 -15.11 4.71
N GLY A 29 8.32 -14.64 5.28
CA GLY A 29 9.52 -14.39 4.49
C GLY A 29 10.57 -13.58 5.25
N GLY A 30 11.67 -13.31 4.56
CA GLY A 30 12.74 -12.44 5.03
C GLY A 30 12.77 -11.12 4.26
N ILE A 31 13.93 -10.48 4.30
CA ILE A 31 14.16 -9.15 3.69
C ILE A 31 13.89 -9.15 2.18
N LYS A 32 14.11 -10.29 1.50
CA LYS A 32 13.92 -10.41 0.04
C LYS A 32 12.45 -10.26 -0.34
N GLU A 33 11.57 -10.94 0.39
CA GLU A 33 10.13 -10.94 0.16
C GLU A 33 9.54 -9.55 0.45
N TYR A 34 9.98 -8.88 1.52
CA TYR A 34 9.58 -7.51 1.80
C TYR A 34 10.00 -6.54 0.69
N ALA A 35 11.22 -6.70 0.14
CA ALA A 35 11.69 -5.91 -0.98
C ALA A 35 10.86 -6.16 -2.26
N ILE A 36 10.55 -7.42 -2.56
CA ILE A 36 9.72 -7.80 -3.72
C ILE A 36 8.31 -7.20 -3.57
N ALA A 37 7.69 -7.35 -2.40
CA ALA A 37 6.37 -6.79 -2.12
C ALA A 37 6.37 -5.26 -2.26
N GLY A 38 7.36 -4.58 -1.71
CA GLY A 38 7.46 -3.12 -1.81
C GLY A 38 7.69 -2.63 -3.24
N VAL A 39 8.45 -3.38 -4.05
CA VAL A 39 8.59 -3.11 -5.49
C VAL A 39 7.25 -3.29 -6.19
N ALA A 40 6.54 -4.39 -5.94
CA ALA A 40 5.25 -4.66 -6.53
C ALA A 40 4.22 -3.59 -6.17
N LEU A 41 4.12 -3.22 -4.89
CA LEU A 41 3.24 -2.15 -4.42
C LEU A 41 3.62 -0.79 -5.02
N GLY A 42 4.91 -0.50 -5.19
CA GLY A 42 5.40 0.69 -5.89
C GLY A 42 5.00 0.72 -7.37
N LEU A 43 5.10 -0.42 -8.07
CA LEU A 43 4.67 -0.57 -9.46
C LEU A 43 3.16 -0.44 -9.59
N LEU A 44 2.38 -1.11 -8.76
CA LEU A 44 0.92 -1.00 -8.72
C LEU A 44 0.46 0.43 -8.43
N ASN A 45 1.14 1.14 -7.51
CA ASN A 45 0.87 2.55 -7.25
C ASN A 45 1.17 3.46 -8.45
N THR A 46 2.06 3.05 -9.35
CA THR A 46 2.47 3.86 -10.51
C THR A 46 1.63 3.53 -11.75
N ALA A 47 1.26 2.26 -11.94
CA ALA A 47 0.54 1.77 -13.11
C ALA A 47 -0.97 1.65 -12.86
N VAL A 48 -1.38 0.96 -11.79
CA VAL A 48 -2.79 0.57 -11.56
C VAL A 48 -3.57 1.68 -10.85
N LYS A 49 -2.98 2.32 -9.84
CA LYS A 49 -3.61 3.43 -9.10
C LYS A 49 -4.15 4.56 -9.98
N PRO A 50 -3.43 5.09 -11.00
CA PRO A 50 -3.98 6.18 -11.83
C PRO A 50 -5.19 5.72 -12.64
N ILE A 51 -5.21 4.47 -13.11
CA ILE A 51 -6.34 3.89 -13.85
C ILE A 51 -7.56 3.80 -12.94
N LEU A 52 -7.38 3.21 -11.74
CA LEU A 52 -8.44 3.12 -10.73
C LEU A 52 -8.96 4.50 -10.33
N LYS A 53 -8.05 5.45 -10.10
CA LYS A 53 -8.41 6.83 -9.74
C LYS A 53 -9.19 7.53 -10.84
N PHE A 54 -8.86 7.28 -12.11
CA PHE A 54 -9.55 7.86 -13.25
C PHE A 54 -10.99 7.33 -13.37
N ILE A 55 -11.17 6.01 -13.27
CA ILE A 55 -12.50 5.37 -13.34
C ILE A 55 -13.34 5.75 -12.12
N SER A 56 -12.74 5.77 -10.94
CA SER A 56 -13.43 6.10 -9.69
C SER A 56 -13.50 7.60 -9.40
N PHE A 57 -12.97 8.46 -10.28
CA PHE A 57 -12.93 9.91 -10.10
C PHE A 57 -14.27 10.55 -9.66
N PRO A 58 -15.42 10.25 -10.30
CA PRO A 58 -16.70 10.82 -9.86
C PRO A 58 -17.08 10.37 -8.45
N VAL A 59 -16.85 9.11 -8.11
CA VAL A 59 -17.13 8.56 -6.77
C VAL A 59 -16.17 9.15 -5.73
N ILE A 60 -14.90 9.36 -6.09
CA ILE A 60 -13.91 10.01 -5.23
C ILE A 60 -14.39 11.42 -4.87
N ILE A 61 -14.91 12.19 -5.83
CA ILE A 61 -15.45 13.53 -5.56
C ILE A 61 -16.69 13.45 -4.67
N LEU A 62 -17.64 12.58 -4.99
CA LEU A 62 -18.88 12.40 -4.22
C LEU A 62 -18.61 12.00 -2.77
N THR A 63 -17.54 11.24 -2.53
CA THR A 63 -17.12 10.77 -1.20
C THR A 63 -16.05 11.67 -0.55
N LEU A 64 -15.76 12.85 -1.11
CA LEU A 64 -14.75 13.80 -0.63
C LEU A 64 -13.35 13.18 -0.44
N GLY A 65 -13.01 12.18 -1.26
CA GLY A 65 -11.72 11.48 -1.19
C GLY A 65 -11.72 10.21 -0.35
N LEU A 66 -12.79 9.87 0.37
CA LEU A 66 -12.87 8.65 1.19
C LEU A 66 -12.66 7.38 0.34
N PHE A 67 -13.14 7.37 -0.90
CA PHE A 67 -12.93 6.24 -1.82
C PHE A 67 -11.45 5.98 -2.16
N MET A 68 -10.53 6.92 -1.88
CA MET A 68 -9.09 6.64 -2.04
C MET A 68 -8.59 5.56 -1.06
N ILE A 69 -9.23 5.41 0.10
CA ILE A 69 -8.91 4.31 1.03
C ILE A 69 -9.24 2.97 0.36
N VAL A 70 -10.38 2.88 -0.31
CA VAL A 70 -10.80 1.68 -1.06
C VAL A 70 -9.81 1.36 -2.18
N ILE A 71 -9.34 2.37 -2.91
CA ILE A 71 -8.32 2.16 -3.96
C ILE A 71 -7.01 1.65 -3.35
N ASN A 72 -6.50 2.26 -2.29
CA ASN A 72 -5.27 1.81 -1.64
C ASN A 72 -5.41 0.38 -1.08
N ALA A 73 -6.58 0.06 -0.55
CA ALA A 73 -6.94 -1.27 -0.08
C ALA A 73 -6.95 -2.30 -1.21
N LEU A 74 -7.57 -1.97 -2.35
CA LEU A 74 -7.56 -2.81 -3.54
C LEU A 74 -6.15 -3.09 -4.06
N LEU A 75 -5.25 -2.11 -3.99
CA LEU A 75 -3.85 -2.32 -4.37
C LEU A 75 -3.14 -3.28 -3.41
N LEU A 76 -3.37 -3.14 -2.10
CA LEU A 76 -2.80 -4.05 -1.10
C LEU A 76 -3.36 -5.47 -1.28
N TRP A 77 -4.66 -5.59 -1.48
CA TRP A 77 -5.33 -6.85 -1.78
C TRP A 77 -4.77 -7.50 -3.05
N LEU A 78 -4.44 -6.71 -4.07
CA LEU A 78 -3.84 -7.24 -5.28
C LEU A 78 -2.42 -7.78 -5.03
N VAL A 79 -1.64 -7.16 -4.14
CA VAL A 79 -0.33 -7.70 -3.73
C VAL A 79 -0.51 -9.01 -2.96
N ASP A 80 -1.42 -9.03 -1.99
CA ASP A 80 -1.82 -10.25 -1.26
C ASP A 80 -2.24 -11.38 -2.21
N TYR A 81 -3.03 -11.06 -3.25
CA TYR A 81 -3.44 -12.03 -4.25
C TYR A 81 -2.31 -12.54 -5.16
N ILE A 82 -1.29 -11.71 -5.43
CA ILE A 82 -0.18 -12.07 -6.32
C ILE A 82 0.90 -12.89 -5.60
N PHE A 83 1.06 -12.69 -4.29
CA PHE A 83 2.17 -13.24 -3.53
C PHE A 83 1.69 -14.12 -2.37
N ASP A 84 1.96 -15.42 -2.46
CA ASP A 84 1.61 -16.41 -1.43
C ASP A 84 2.24 -16.14 -0.05
N PHE A 85 3.26 -15.29 0.01
CA PHE A 85 3.94 -14.92 1.25
C PHE A 85 3.25 -13.77 2.01
N ILE A 86 2.24 -13.13 1.44
CA ILE A 86 1.36 -12.17 2.10
C ILE A 86 0.01 -12.86 2.23
N LEU A 87 -0.56 -12.84 3.44
CA LEU A 87 -1.88 -13.38 3.70
C LEU A 87 -2.67 -12.39 4.54
N ILE A 88 -3.75 -11.87 3.97
CA ILE A 88 -4.71 -11.02 4.67
C ILE A 88 -6.00 -11.80 4.89
N ASN A 89 -6.25 -12.21 6.14
CA ASN A 89 -7.33 -13.15 6.44
C ASN A 89 -8.74 -12.55 6.27
N ASP A 90 -8.91 -11.26 6.55
CA ASP A 90 -10.21 -10.60 6.60
C ASP A 90 -10.20 -9.21 5.97
N ILE A 91 -11.36 -8.76 5.46
CA ILE A 91 -11.56 -7.40 4.94
C ILE A 91 -11.21 -6.35 5.99
N MET A 92 -11.50 -6.62 7.26
CA MET A 92 -11.19 -5.69 8.35
C MET A 92 -9.68 -5.51 8.53
N SER A 93 -8.91 -6.61 8.50
CA SER A 93 -7.44 -6.56 8.53
C SER A 93 -6.90 -5.84 7.31
N LEU A 94 -7.52 -6.02 6.14
CA LEU A 94 -7.13 -5.31 4.92
C LEU A 94 -7.31 -3.79 5.04
N VAL A 95 -8.44 -3.35 5.60
CA VAL A 95 -8.71 -1.92 5.85
C VAL A 95 -7.72 -1.36 6.87
N TRP A 96 -7.49 -2.05 7.98
CA TRP A 96 -6.50 -1.63 8.98
C TRP A 96 -5.09 -1.56 8.41
N ALA A 97 -4.66 -2.56 7.64
CA ALA A 97 -3.35 -2.58 7.00
C ALA A 97 -3.21 -1.42 6.02
N THR A 98 -4.25 -1.12 5.26
CA THR A 98 -4.28 0.03 4.33
C THR A 98 -4.13 1.36 5.07
N ILE A 99 -4.83 1.52 6.20
CA ILE A 99 -4.74 2.73 7.03
C ILE A 99 -3.32 2.87 7.59
N VAL A 100 -2.76 1.81 8.17
CA VAL A 100 -1.40 1.80 8.71
C VAL A 100 -0.38 2.15 7.63
N ILE A 101 -0.47 1.51 6.47
CA ILE A 101 0.43 1.79 5.33
C ILE A 101 0.32 3.25 4.91
N THR A 102 -0.90 3.80 4.83
CA THR A 102 -1.12 5.20 4.46
C THR A 102 -0.49 6.15 5.48
N VAL A 103 -0.69 5.90 6.77
CA VAL A 103 -0.10 6.71 7.85
C VAL A 103 1.42 6.62 7.84
N VAL A 104 1.99 5.43 7.73
CA VAL A 104 3.45 5.23 7.66
C VAL A 104 4.03 5.95 6.45
N ASN A 105 3.39 5.85 5.29
CA ASN A 105 3.82 6.56 4.10
C ASN A 105 3.76 8.09 4.25
N ILE A 106 2.76 8.63 4.96
CA ILE A 106 2.68 10.07 5.29
C ILE A 106 3.81 10.50 6.21
N ILE A 107 4.14 9.69 7.22
CA ILE A 107 5.26 9.98 8.14
C ILE A 107 6.58 9.98 7.35
N ILE A 108 6.81 8.94 6.54
CA ILE A 108 8.01 8.82 5.71
C ILE A 108 8.09 9.99 4.71
N SER A 109 7.00 10.36 4.05
CA SER A 109 6.99 11.47 3.10
C SER A 109 7.31 12.80 3.76
N THR A 110 6.78 13.04 4.96
CA THR A 110 7.02 14.24 5.75
C THR A 110 8.49 14.33 6.18
N LEU A 111 9.07 13.22 6.64
CA LEU A 111 10.47 13.16 7.09
C LEU A 111 11.45 13.30 5.93
N THR A 112 11.13 12.73 4.76
CA THR A 112 12.03 12.73 3.61
C THR A 112 11.81 13.92 2.66
N LYS A 113 10.74 14.71 2.83
CA LYS A 113 10.33 15.80 1.91
C LYS A 113 10.29 15.37 0.42
N THR A 114 10.12 14.08 0.13
CA THR A 114 10.35 13.55 -1.24
C THR A 114 9.16 12.85 -1.89
N ILE A 115 8.04 12.68 -1.20
CA ILE A 115 6.90 11.92 -1.75
C ILE A 115 5.70 12.85 -1.87
N ASP A 116 5.62 13.50 -3.04
CA ASP A 116 4.37 13.99 -3.63
C ASP A 116 3.74 12.86 -4.49
#